data_AF-A0A932E1B4-F1
#
_entry.id   AF-A0A932E1B4-F1
#
_cell.length_a   1.000
_cell.length_b   1.000
_cell.length_c   1.000
_cell.angle_alpha   90.00
_cell.angle_beta   90.00
_cell.angle_gamma   90.00
#
_symmetry.space_group_name_H-M   'P 1'
#
loop_
_entity.id
_entity.type
_entity.pdbx_description
1 polymer ?
#
loop_
_entity_poly.entity_id
_entity_poly.type
_entity_poly.pdbx_seq_one_letter_code
_entity_poly.pdbx_strand_id
1 'polypeptide(L)'
;MLAAAFVKGAIGFGFPALATPLLALFLDVKTAVPLPVFPNIVMDGVQAARRGSLASTARRMAVLLVFGAFGTVLGTRLLIALSARTVTLVLGVFIVVFVALNVARVAPRIPRRLEPWCAPPAGLVAGLLGGLTNVPGTPLVLYFYALGMDKAEFVRSVAFTFLLYKLMQLGALVWFGLLDWPLFLASAGLTVVALGAFALGLRLQDRLEQATFNRLVLAFLGALGLWLVVRALR
;
A
#
# COMPACT_ATOMS: atom_id res chain seq x y z
N MET A 1 -7.46 12.54 4.37
CA MET A 1 -7.22 12.29 2.93
C MET A 1 -6.13 13.17 2.36
N LEU A 2 -6.23 14.50 2.46
CA LEU A 2 -5.22 15.45 1.98
C LEU A 2 -3.81 15.17 2.52
N ALA A 3 -3.67 15.01 3.85
CA ALA A 3 -2.39 14.69 4.47
C ALA A 3 -1.80 13.37 3.97
N ALA A 4 -2.63 12.32 3.87
CA ALA A 4 -2.19 11.02 3.35
C ALA A 4 -1.74 11.11 1.88
N ALA A 5 -2.45 11.89 1.06
CA ALA A 5 -2.15 12.07 -0.36
C ALA A 5 -0.87 12.88 -0.57
N PHE A 6 -0.67 13.94 0.23
CA PHE A 6 0.57 14.70 0.28
C PHE A 6 1.76 13.82 0.70
N VAL A 7 1.61 13.04 1.78
CA VAL A 7 2.64 12.09 2.25
C VAL A 7 2.99 11.09 1.15
N LYS A 8 2.00 10.55 0.44
CA LYS A 8 2.28 9.66 -0.71
C LYS A 8 3.01 10.38 -1.83
N GLY A 9 2.66 11.62 -2.13
CA GLY A 9 3.39 12.42 -3.12
C GLY A 9 4.86 12.63 -2.71
N ALA A 10 5.11 12.95 -1.44
CA ALA A 10 6.45 13.27 -0.93
C ALA A 10 7.34 12.02 -0.74
N ILE A 11 6.76 10.91 -0.27
CA ILE A 11 7.48 9.69 0.15
C ILE A 11 7.35 8.55 -0.88
N GLY A 12 6.34 8.61 -1.74
CA GLY A 12 6.07 7.63 -2.80
C GLY A 12 5.17 6.45 -2.38
N PHE A 13 4.93 6.26 -1.09
CA PHE A 13 4.06 5.21 -0.55
C PHE A 13 3.39 5.65 0.76
N GLY A 14 2.51 4.81 1.32
CA GLY A 14 1.91 5.05 2.65
C GLY A 14 0.55 5.74 2.64
N PHE A 15 0.02 6.18 1.49
CA PHE A 15 -1.35 6.71 1.40
C PHE A 15 -2.39 5.75 2.00
N PRO A 16 -2.52 4.48 1.56
CA PRO A 16 -3.56 3.62 2.13
C PRO A 16 -3.30 3.28 3.61
N ALA A 17 -2.04 3.21 4.04
CA ALA A 17 -1.68 2.96 5.43
C ALA A 17 -2.13 4.09 6.38
N LEU A 18 -2.23 5.33 5.88
CA LEU A 18 -2.78 6.45 6.64
C LEU A 18 -4.28 6.65 6.37
N ALA A 19 -4.67 6.55 5.11
CA ALA A 19 -6.01 6.87 4.62
C ALA A 19 -7.06 5.91 5.18
N THR A 20 -6.78 4.60 5.17
CA THR A 20 -7.75 3.58 5.58
C THR A 20 -8.03 3.62 7.09
N PRO A 21 -7.04 3.69 8.00
CA PRO A 21 -7.32 3.84 9.43
C PRO A 21 -8.02 5.16 9.77
N LEU A 22 -7.72 6.25 9.06
CA LEU A 22 -8.39 7.53 9.26
C LEU A 22 -9.85 7.48 8.81
N LEU A 23 -10.17 6.83 7.69
CA LEU A 23 -11.57 6.66 7.27
C LEU A 23 -12.33 5.72 8.19
N ALA A 24 -11.70 4.65 8.67
CA ALA A 24 -12.32 3.69 9.58
C ALA A 24 -12.69 4.28 10.96
N LEU A 25 -12.23 5.50 11.28
CA LEU A 25 -12.68 6.23 12.47
C LEU A 25 -14.07 6.85 12.30
N PHE A 26 -14.47 7.13 11.06
CA PHE A 26 -15.71 7.84 10.74
C PHE A 26 -16.70 7.00 9.94
N LEU A 27 -16.21 5.94 9.28
CA LEU A 27 -16.96 5.07 8.41
C LEU A 27 -16.77 3.61 8.83
N ASP A 28 -17.73 2.76 8.49
CA ASP A 28 -17.53 1.32 8.61
C ASP A 28 -16.35 0.87 7.73
N VAL A 29 -15.63 -0.16 8.19
CA VAL A 29 -14.44 -0.67 7.50
C VAL A 29 -14.77 -1.18 6.10
N LYS A 30 -15.97 -1.74 5.91
CA LYS A 30 -16.46 -2.16 4.60
C LYS A 30 -16.63 -1.01 3.60
N THR A 31 -16.74 0.23 4.08
CA THR A 31 -16.78 1.45 3.25
C THR A 31 -15.42 2.16 3.20
N ALA A 32 -14.67 2.14 4.30
CA ALA A 32 -13.35 2.76 4.43
C ALA A 32 -12.26 2.07 3.59
N VAL A 33 -12.43 0.77 3.30
CA VAL A 33 -11.50 0.00 2.46
C VAL A 33 -11.72 0.26 0.95
N PRO A 34 -12.94 0.25 0.39
CA PRO A 34 -13.12 0.56 -1.03
C PRO A 34 -12.82 2.02 -1.40
N LEU A 35 -13.14 2.99 -0.52
CA LEU A 35 -13.02 4.43 -0.81
C LEU A 35 -11.67 4.89 -1.37
N PRO A 36 -10.51 4.51 -0.79
CA PRO A 36 -9.20 4.94 -1.27
C PRO A 36 -8.66 4.13 -2.45
N VAL A 37 -9.39 3.15 -3.00
CA VAL A 37 -8.91 2.30 -4.11
C VAL A 37 -8.71 3.12 -5.37
N PHE A 38 -9.73 3.85 -5.82
CA PHE A 38 -9.66 4.69 -7.01
C PHE A 38 -8.57 5.77 -6.94
N PRO A 39 -8.46 6.59 -5.87
CA PRO A 39 -7.39 7.57 -5.76
C PRO A 39 -6.00 6.90 -5.71
N ASN A 40 -5.87 5.70 -5.12
CA ASN A 40 -4.62 4.95 -5.17
C ASN A 40 -4.21 4.61 -6.61
N ILE A 41 -5.13 4.05 -7.40
CA ILE A 41 -4.87 3.65 -8.78
C ILE A 41 -4.37 4.84 -9.59
N VAL A 42 -5.02 6.01 -9.48
CA VAL A 42 -4.58 7.20 -10.21
C VAL A 42 -3.19 7.66 -9.75
N MET A 43 -2.96 7.76 -8.44
CA MET A 43 -1.67 8.20 -7.90
C MET A 43 -0.54 7.21 -8.25
N ASP A 44 -0.78 5.90 -8.15
CA ASP A 44 0.21 4.86 -8.49
C ASP A 44 0.46 4.80 -10.01
N GLY A 45 -0.57 5.03 -10.82
CA GLY A 45 -0.44 5.18 -12.27
C GLY A 45 0.45 6.35 -12.67
N VAL A 46 0.26 7.52 -12.03
CA VAL A 46 1.12 8.70 -12.24
C VAL A 46 2.57 8.41 -11.82
N GLN A 47 2.80 7.75 -10.69
CA GLN A 47 4.16 7.39 -10.26
C GLN A 47 4.82 6.36 -11.18
N ALA A 48 4.07 5.36 -11.63
CA ALA A 48 4.54 4.33 -12.54
C ALA A 48 4.92 4.93 -13.90
N ALA A 49 4.10 5.84 -14.44
CA ALA A 49 4.36 6.51 -15.72
C ALA A 49 5.60 7.42 -15.68
N ARG A 50 5.94 8.01 -14.52
CA ARG A 50 7.12 8.88 -14.36
C ARG A 50 8.44 8.12 -14.30
N ARG A 51 8.46 6.80 -14.07
CA ARG A 51 9.68 6.04 -13.76
C ARG A 51 9.93 4.86 -14.73
N GLY A 52 10.32 5.18 -15.96
CA GLY A 52 11.03 4.27 -16.88
C GLY A 52 10.26 3.04 -17.40
N SER A 53 10.99 2.11 -18.04
CA SER A 53 10.43 0.99 -18.83
C SER A 53 9.85 -0.15 -17.99
N LEU A 54 8.59 -0.02 -17.55
CA LEU A 54 7.83 -0.97 -16.71
C LEU A 54 7.98 -2.47 -17.06
N ALA A 55 8.22 -2.79 -18.33
CA ALA A 55 8.34 -4.15 -18.84
C ALA A 55 9.46 -4.98 -18.18
N SER A 56 10.59 -4.36 -17.81
CA SER A 56 11.69 -5.09 -17.14
C SER A 56 11.36 -5.47 -15.70
N THR A 57 10.67 -4.58 -14.98
CA THR A 57 10.19 -4.83 -13.60
C THR A 57 9.11 -5.90 -13.60
N ALA A 58 8.17 -5.81 -14.55
CA ALA A 58 7.10 -6.79 -14.69
C ALA A 58 7.64 -8.21 -14.90
N ARG A 59 8.67 -8.38 -15.74
CA ARG A 59 9.30 -9.68 -15.98
C ARG A 59 10.00 -10.23 -14.73
N ARG A 60 10.80 -9.41 -14.04
CA ARG A 60 11.50 -9.82 -12.82
C ARG A 60 10.52 -10.22 -11.70
N MET A 61 9.40 -9.50 -11.59
CA MET A 61 8.46 -9.63 -10.49
C MET A 61 7.22 -10.47 -10.83
N ALA A 62 7.17 -11.11 -11.99
CA ALA A 62 5.99 -11.81 -12.49
C ALA A 62 5.41 -12.80 -11.47
N VAL A 63 6.28 -13.59 -10.83
CA VAL A 63 5.87 -14.56 -9.80
C VAL A 63 5.22 -13.84 -8.60
N LEU A 64 5.88 -12.82 -8.06
CA LEU A 64 5.33 -12.03 -6.95
C LEU A 64 3.99 -11.37 -7.32
N LEU A 65 3.87 -10.88 -8.56
CA LEU A 65 2.66 -10.24 -9.05
C LEU A 65 1.49 -11.21 -9.15
N VAL A 66 1.71 -12.42 -9.69
CA VAL A 66 0.68 -13.46 -9.81
C VAL A 66 0.19 -13.90 -8.45
N PHE A 67 1.10 -14.23 -7.52
CA PHE A 67 0.71 -14.68 -6.18
C PHE A 67 0.03 -13.58 -5.38
N GLY A 68 0.44 -12.32 -5.54
CA GLY A 68 -0.24 -11.22 -4.88
C GLY A 68 -1.55 -10.80 -5.52
N ALA A 69 -1.73 -10.99 -6.83
CA ALA A 69 -3.05 -10.86 -7.45
C ALA A 69 -4.03 -11.88 -6.85
N PHE A 70 -3.61 -13.15 -6.76
CA PHE A 70 -4.40 -14.20 -6.12
C PHE A 70 -4.70 -13.89 -4.64
N GLY A 71 -3.67 -13.48 -3.90
CA GLY A 71 -3.81 -13.03 -2.51
C GLY A 71 -4.81 -11.88 -2.40
N THR A 72 -4.77 -10.90 -3.31
CA THR A 72 -5.67 -9.74 -3.30
C THR A 72 -7.13 -10.15 -3.45
N VAL A 73 -7.43 -11.06 -4.37
CA VAL A 73 -8.79 -11.59 -4.55
C VAL A 73 -9.24 -12.31 -3.28
N LEU A 74 -8.37 -13.15 -2.70
CA LEU A 74 -8.67 -13.88 -1.47
C LEU A 74 -8.88 -12.94 -0.27
N GLY A 75 -8.03 -11.92 -0.11
CA GLY A 75 -8.13 -10.89 0.92
C GLY A 75 -9.40 -10.06 0.78
N THR A 76 -9.79 -9.72 -0.45
CA THR A 76 -11.05 -9.02 -0.74
C THR A 76 -12.25 -9.91 -0.44
N ARG A 77 -12.18 -11.22 -0.73
CA ARG A 77 -13.23 -12.17 -0.34
C ARG A 77 -13.37 -12.27 1.19
N LEU A 78 -12.25 -12.30 1.91
CA LEU A 78 -12.22 -12.30 3.37
C LEU A 78 -12.82 -11.02 3.96
N LEU A 79 -12.58 -9.85 3.35
CA LEU A 79 -13.21 -8.59 3.75
C LEU A 79 -14.74 -8.67 3.77
N ILE A 80 -15.32 -9.45 2.86
CA ILE A 80 -16.77 -9.63 2.73
C ILE A 80 -17.29 -10.64 3.74
N ALA A 81 -16.62 -11.81 3.79
CA ALA A 81 -17.04 -12.94 4.60
C ALA A 81 -16.90 -12.67 6.11
N LEU A 82 -15.98 -11.81 6.50
CA LEU A 82 -15.73 -11.46 7.89
C LEU A 82 -16.68 -10.35 8.38
N SER A 83 -17.02 -10.41 9.67
CA SER A 83 -17.75 -9.33 10.33
C SER A 83 -16.91 -8.05 10.34
N ALA A 84 -17.56 -6.88 10.31
CA ALA A 84 -16.86 -5.59 10.38
C ALA A 84 -15.92 -5.52 11.60
N ARG A 85 -16.34 -6.10 12.74
CA ARG A 85 -15.52 -6.20 13.96
C ARG A 85 -14.26 -7.03 13.74
N THR A 86 -14.38 -8.18 13.07
CA THR A 86 -13.25 -9.05 12.77
C THR A 86 -12.29 -8.38 11.80
N VAL A 87 -12.78 -7.72 10.75
CA VAL A 87 -11.92 -6.98 9.81
C VAL A 87 -11.20 -5.83 10.51
N THR A 88 -11.91 -5.08 11.38
CA THR A 88 -11.31 -4.02 12.20
C THR A 88 -10.20 -4.57 13.09
N LEU A 89 -10.42 -5.74 13.71
CA LEU A 89 -9.43 -6.39 14.55
C LEU A 89 -8.24 -6.90 13.75
N VAL A 90 -8.45 -7.50 12.58
CA VAL A 90 -7.36 -7.93 11.70
C VAL A 90 -6.55 -6.73 11.19
N LEU A 91 -7.22 -5.62 10.81
CA LEU A 91 -6.57 -4.37 10.46
C LEU A 91 -5.71 -3.85 11.63
N GLY A 92 -6.25 -3.86 12.86
CA GLY A 92 -5.54 -3.45 14.06
C GLY A 92 -4.35 -4.35 14.40
N VAL A 93 -4.52 -5.67 14.41
CA VAL A 93 -3.45 -6.65 14.65
C VAL A 93 -2.36 -6.53 13.60
N PHE A 94 -2.73 -6.40 12.33
CA PHE A 94 -1.78 -6.23 11.25
C PHE A 94 -0.95 -4.95 11.44
N ILE A 95 -1.60 -3.84 11.77
CA ILE A 95 -0.95 -2.58 12.10
C ILE A 95 0.05 -2.77 13.26
N VAL A 96 -0.32 -3.52 14.31
CA VAL A 96 0.57 -3.83 15.45
C VAL A 96 1.76 -4.69 15.02
N VAL A 97 1.53 -5.77 14.27
CA VAL A 97 2.60 -6.65 13.76
C VAL A 97 3.55 -5.87 12.84
N PHE A 98 3.00 -5.01 11.99
CA PHE A 98 3.78 -4.13 11.12
C PHE A 98 4.72 -3.23 11.92
N VAL A 99 4.20 -2.61 12.99
CA VAL A 99 4.99 -1.76 13.89
C VAL A 99 6.07 -2.57 14.58
N ALA A 100 5.72 -3.74 15.12
CA ALA A 100 6.66 -4.62 15.81
C ALA A 100 7.83 -5.03 14.90
N LEU A 101 7.54 -5.44 13.65
CA LEU A 101 8.55 -5.81 12.66
C LEU A 101 9.45 -4.63 12.25
N ASN A 102 8.91 -3.41 12.16
CA ASN A 102 9.70 -2.21 11.86
C ASN A 102 10.58 -1.78 13.05
N VAL A 103 10.04 -1.81 14.26
CA VAL A 103 10.77 -1.50 15.50
C VAL A 103 11.91 -2.49 15.72
N ALA A 104 11.69 -3.77 15.42
CA ALA A 104 12.69 -4.82 15.52
C ALA A 104 13.84 -4.68 14.48
N ARG A 105 13.77 -3.72 13.54
CA ARG A 105 14.76 -3.47 12.47
C ARG A 105 15.19 -4.76 11.77
N VAL A 106 14.28 -5.72 11.62
CA VAL A 106 14.59 -7.00 11.00
C VAL A 106 14.77 -6.72 9.52
N ALA A 107 16.02 -6.57 9.10
CA ALA A 107 16.42 -6.39 7.71
C ALA A 107 17.05 -7.71 7.22
N PRO A 108 16.24 -8.74 6.93
CA PRO A 108 16.79 -9.97 6.39
C PRO A 108 17.35 -9.63 5.01
N ARG A 109 18.62 -9.94 4.74
CA ARG A 109 19.15 -9.87 3.37
C ARG A 109 18.78 -11.16 2.67
N ILE A 110 17.97 -11.07 1.63
CA ILE A 110 17.61 -12.22 0.78
C ILE A 110 18.65 -12.31 -0.34
N PRO A 111 19.48 -13.37 -0.41
CA PRO A 111 20.35 -13.61 -1.55
C PRO A 111 19.53 -13.73 -2.83
N ARG A 112 20.03 -13.20 -3.96
CA ARG A 112 19.35 -13.27 -5.26
C ARG A 112 18.91 -14.69 -5.66
N ARG A 113 19.60 -15.73 -5.20
CA ARG A 113 19.26 -17.14 -5.44
C ARG A 113 17.94 -17.57 -4.79
N LEU A 114 17.54 -16.93 -3.69
CA LEU A 114 16.30 -17.19 -2.97
C LEU A 114 15.13 -16.31 -3.44
N GLU A 115 15.38 -15.29 -4.29
CA GLU A 115 14.34 -14.38 -4.80
C GLU A 115 13.15 -15.10 -5.45
N PRO A 116 13.33 -16.12 -6.32
CA PRO A 116 12.20 -16.86 -6.91
C PRO A 116 11.40 -17.70 -5.90
N TRP A 117 12.03 -18.11 -4.80
CA TRP A 117 11.42 -18.94 -3.74
C TRP A 117 10.70 -18.09 -2.69
N CYS A 118 11.20 -16.89 -2.43
CA CYS A 118 10.58 -15.93 -1.51
C CYS A 118 9.47 -15.10 -2.19
N ALA A 119 9.48 -14.95 -3.52
CA ALA A 119 8.49 -14.20 -4.26
C ALA A 119 7.04 -14.71 -4.12
N PRO A 120 6.74 -16.04 -4.18
CA PRO A 120 5.38 -16.55 -3.97
C PRO A 120 4.79 -16.23 -2.60
N PRO A 121 5.43 -16.59 -1.45
CA PRO A 121 4.86 -16.29 -0.14
C PRO A 121 4.81 -14.78 0.13
N ALA A 122 5.83 -14.01 -0.29
CA ALA A 122 5.83 -12.56 -0.13
C ALA A 122 4.69 -11.89 -0.92
N GLY A 123 4.49 -12.31 -2.17
CA GLY A 123 3.39 -11.84 -3.02
C GLY A 123 2.04 -12.19 -2.42
N LEU A 124 1.82 -13.44 -2.04
CA LEU A 124 0.53 -13.90 -1.50
C LEU A 124 0.16 -13.18 -0.19
N VAL A 125 1.10 -13.05 0.74
CA VAL A 125 0.91 -12.31 2.00
C VAL A 125 0.63 -10.83 1.71
N ALA A 126 1.40 -10.21 0.82
CA ALA A 126 1.17 -8.82 0.43
C ALA A 126 -0.19 -8.59 -0.23
N GLY A 127 -0.59 -9.49 -1.12
CA GLY A 127 -1.89 -9.46 -1.78
C GLY A 127 -3.02 -9.63 -0.79
N LEU A 128 -2.97 -10.65 0.06
CA LEU A 128 -4.01 -10.96 1.04
C LEU A 128 -4.23 -9.79 2.00
N LEU A 129 -3.14 -9.24 2.52
CA LEU A 129 -3.20 -8.06 3.37
C LEU A 129 -3.65 -6.83 2.58
N GLY A 130 -3.19 -6.67 1.34
CA GLY A 130 -3.59 -5.57 0.45
C GLY A 130 -5.09 -5.57 0.14
N GLY A 131 -5.66 -6.73 -0.16
CA GLY A 131 -7.09 -6.89 -0.44
C GLY A 131 -7.96 -6.68 0.81
N LEU A 132 -7.49 -7.14 1.96
CA LEU A 132 -8.23 -7.06 3.23
C LEU A 132 -8.14 -5.67 3.88
N THR A 133 -6.98 -5.02 3.83
CA THR A 133 -6.65 -3.83 4.63
C THR A 133 -6.26 -2.60 3.83
N ASN A 134 -6.13 -2.71 2.50
CA ASN A 134 -5.46 -1.76 1.62
C ASN A 134 -3.97 -1.54 1.83
N VAL A 135 -3.31 -2.25 2.73
CA VAL A 135 -1.89 -2.03 3.06
C VAL A 135 -1.03 -3.20 2.55
N PRO A 136 -0.87 -3.38 1.22
CA PRO A 136 0.10 -4.34 0.71
C PRO A 136 1.54 -3.88 0.96
N GLY A 137 1.71 -2.60 1.32
CA GLY A 137 3.00 -1.94 1.34
C GLY A 137 3.98 -2.45 2.37
N THR A 138 3.53 -2.83 3.55
CA THR A 138 4.40 -3.36 4.60
C THR A 138 5.21 -4.59 4.15
N PRO A 139 4.58 -5.71 3.74
CA PRO A 139 5.33 -6.89 3.32
C PRO A 139 6.11 -6.65 2.03
N LEU A 140 5.59 -5.86 1.07
CA LEU A 140 6.31 -5.55 -0.17
C LEU A 140 7.53 -4.68 0.07
N VAL A 141 7.41 -3.63 0.88
CA VAL A 141 8.52 -2.74 1.22
C VAL A 141 9.60 -3.52 1.95
N LEU A 142 9.22 -4.36 2.91
CA LEU A 142 10.18 -5.22 3.62
C LEU A 142 10.88 -6.19 2.67
N TYR A 143 10.12 -6.80 1.75
CA TYR A 143 10.66 -7.72 0.75
C TYR A 143 11.62 -7.03 -0.23
N PHE A 144 11.28 -5.85 -0.77
CA PHE A 144 12.17 -5.12 -1.66
C PHE A 144 13.40 -4.54 -0.95
N TYR A 145 13.23 -4.14 0.31
CA TYR A 145 14.34 -3.74 1.16
C TYR A 145 15.28 -4.92 1.41
N ALA A 146 14.73 -6.11 1.68
CA ALA A 146 15.47 -7.36 1.86
C ALA A 146 16.25 -7.80 0.60
N LEU A 147 15.73 -7.46 -0.59
CA LEU A 147 16.41 -7.69 -1.87
C LEU A 147 17.55 -6.69 -2.16
N GLY A 148 17.70 -5.65 -1.34
CA GLY A 148 18.76 -4.65 -1.50
C GLY A 148 18.62 -3.80 -2.77
N MET A 149 17.39 -3.53 -3.21
CA MET A 149 17.11 -2.71 -4.39
C MET A 149 17.62 -1.28 -4.22
N ASP A 150 18.12 -0.68 -5.31
CA ASP A 150 18.41 0.76 -5.33
C ASP A 150 17.10 1.57 -5.24
N LYS A 151 17.19 2.89 -4.97
CA LYS A 151 16.00 3.73 -4.79
C LYS A 151 15.11 3.78 -6.02
N ALA A 152 15.70 3.84 -7.22
CA ALA A 152 14.94 3.97 -8.44
C ALA A 152 14.15 2.68 -8.70
N GLU A 153 14.80 1.54 -8.55
CA GLU A 153 14.22 0.20 -8.64
C GLU A 153 13.18 -0.06 -7.55
N PHE A 154 13.46 0.31 -6.29
CA PHE A 154 12.54 0.16 -5.17
C PHE A 154 11.23 0.93 -5.40
N VAL A 155 11.32 2.24 -5.66
CA VAL A 155 10.12 3.09 -5.83
C VAL A 155 9.30 2.61 -7.03
N ARG A 156 9.97 2.22 -8.12
CA ARG A 156 9.31 1.71 -9.31
C ARG A 156 8.63 0.36 -9.05
N SER A 157 9.29 -0.55 -8.35
CA SER A 157 8.75 -1.88 -8.01
C SER A 157 7.53 -1.75 -7.11
N VAL A 158 7.58 -0.87 -6.10
CA VAL A 158 6.46 -0.55 -5.22
C VAL A 158 5.29 0.03 -6.00
N ALA A 159 5.51 1.08 -6.80
CA ALA A 159 4.45 1.72 -7.56
C ALA A 159 3.77 0.74 -8.53
N PHE A 160 4.55 -0.08 -9.23
CA PHE A 160 4.03 -1.05 -10.18
C PHE A 160 3.25 -2.20 -9.51
N THR A 161 3.77 -2.77 -8.42
CA THR A 161 3.04 -3.82 -7.67
C THR A 161 1.77 -3.28 -7.05
N PHE A 162 1.81 -2.09 -6.46
CA PHE A 162 0.62 -1.48 -5.86
C PHE A 162 -0.43 -1.19 -6.91
N LEU A 163 -0.05 -0.64 -8.07
CA LEU A 163 -0.96 -0.39 -9.17
C LEU A 163 -1.67 -1.68 -9.60
N LEU A 164 -0.90 -2.76 -9.85
CA LEU A 164 -1.47 -4.02 -10.28
C LEU A 164 -2.42 -4.61 -9.22
N TYR A 165 -2.00 -4.64 -7.95
CA TYR A 165 -2.84 -5.16 -6.88
C TYR A 165 -4.09 -4.32 -6.68
N LYS A 166 -4.02 -3.00 -6.83
CA LYS A 166 -5.20 -2.13 -6.74
C LYS A 166 -6.16 -2.33 -7.91
N LEU A 167 -5.66 -2.55 -9.12
CA LEU A 167 -6.50 -2.92 -10.26
C LEU A 167 -7.21 -4.27 -10.02
N MET A 168 -6.49 -5.27 -9.50
CA MET A 168 -7.08 -6.56 -9.13
C MET A 168 -8.12 -6.42 -8.01
N GLN A 169 -7.84 -5.59 -7.00
CA GLN A 169 -8.76 -5.28 -5.91
C GLN A 169 -10.02 -4.58 -6.42
N LEU A 170 -9.89 -3.62 -7.34
CA LEU A 170 -11.03 -2.95 -7.96
C LEU A 170 -11.90 -3.97 -8.72
N GLY A 171 -11.30 -4.84 -9.53
CA GLY A 171 -12.01 -5.92 -10.22
C GLY A 171 -12.74 -6.85 -9.24
N ALA A 172 -12.08 -7.24 -8.15
CA ALA A 172 -12.70 -8.05 -7.10
C ALA A 172 -13.86 -7.33 -6.40
N LEU A 173 -13.73 -6.04 -6.08
CA LEU A 173 -14.80 -5.25 -5.45
C LEU A 173 -16.04 -5.12 -6.34
N VAL A 174 -15.83 -4.91 -7.65
CA VAL A 174 -16.92 -4.90 -8.64
C VAL A 174 -17.55 -6.28 -8.76
N TRP A 175 -16.74 -7.33 -8.88
CA TRP A 175 -17.20 -8.72 -9.00
C TRP A 175 -18.06 -9.16 -7.82
N PHE A 176 -17.68 -8.75 -6.61
CA PHE A 176 -18.41 -9.08 -5.39
C PHE A 176 -19.54 -8.09 -5.05
N GLY A 177 -19.76 -7.04 -5.85
CA GLY A 177 -20.85 -6.09 -5.65
C GLY A 177 -20.66 -5.14 -4.45
N LEU A 178 -19.42 -4.83 -4.06
CA LEU A 178 -19.12 -3.90 -2.96
C LEU A 178 -18.98 -2.44 -3.41
N LEU A 179 -19.01 -2.21 -4.72
CA LEU A 179 -18.80 -0.89 -5.31
C LEU A 179 -20.09 -0.38 -5.94
N ASP A 180 -20.95 0.21 -5.12
CA ASP A 180 -22.17 0.86 -5.60
C ASP A 180 -21.85 2.17 -6.32
N TRP A 181 -22.73 2.57 -7.24
CA TRP A 181 -22.58 3.80 -8.02
C TRP A 181 -22.38 5.07 -7.18
N PRO A 182 -23.10 5.28 -6.04
CA PRO A 182 -22.86 6.41 -5.16
C PRO A 182 -21.49 6.37 -4.49
N LEU A 183 -21.02 5.18 -4.11
CA LEU A 183 -19.71 4.99 -3.49
C LEU A 183 -18.58 5.27 -4.49
N PHE A 184 -18.77 4.87 -5.75
CA PHE A 184 -17.87 5.19 -6.85
C PHE A 184 -17.77 6.70 -7.08
N LEU A 185 -18.90 7.41 -7.15
CA LEU A 185 -18.93 8.86 -7.31
C LEU A 185 -18.27 9.59 -6.13
N ALA A 186 -18.52 9.13 -4.90
CA ALA A 186 -17.85 9.65 -3.71
C ALA A 186 -16.32 9.44 -3.78
N SER A 187 -15.86 8.25 -4.19
CA SER A 187 -14.45 7.95 -4.39
C SER A 187 -13.81 8.82 -5.50
N ALA A 188 -14.53 9.06 -6.60
CA ALA A 188 -14.10 9.92 -7.68
C ALA A 188 -13.96 11.40 -7.23
N GLY A 189 -14.95 11.93 -6.49
CA GLY A 189 -14.88 13.29 -5.93
C GLY A 189 -13.72 13.47 -4.95
N LEU A 190 -13.51 12.49 -4.06
CA LEU A 190 -12.35 12.44 -3.16
C LEU A 190 -11.02 12.38 -3.89
N THR A 191 -10.99 11.76 -5.08
CA THR A 191 -9.78 11.64 -5.90
C THR A 191 -9.31 13.00 -6.40
N VAL A 192 -10.22 13.86 -6.88
CA VAL A 192 -9.86 15.21 -7.36
C VAL A 192 -9.16 16.01 -6.26
N VAL A 193 -9.71 15.99 -5.05
CA VAL A 193 -9.16 16.68 -3.88
C VAL A 193 -7.82 16.07 -3.44
N ALA A 194 -7.73 14.73 -3.44
CA ALA A 194 -6.49 14.03 -3.10
C ALA A 194 -5.35 14.30 -4.12
N LEU A 195 -5.67 14.40 -5.41
CA LEU A 195 -4.70 14.64 -6.47
C LEU A 195 -4.02 16.01 -6.35
N GLY A 196 -4.75 17.04 -5.90
CA GLY A 196 -4.15 18.35 -5.62
C GLY A 196 -3.05 18.29 -4.55
N ALA A 197 -3.34 17.63 -3.42
CA ALA A 197 -2.35 17.42 -2.36
C ALA A 197 -1.20 16.49 -2.78
N PHE A 198 -1.51 15.45 -3.56
CA PHE A 198 -0.52 14.53 -4.11
C PHE A 198 0.44 15.22 -5.08
N ALA A 199 -0.06 16.08 -5.97
CA ALA A 199 0.77 16.85 -6.90
C ALA A 199 1.74 17.79 -6.18
N LEU A 200 1.30 18.41 -5.08
CA LEU A 200 2.17 19.21 -4.21
C LEU A 200 3.26 18.36 -3.55
N GLY A 201 2.91 17.17 -3.05
CA GLY A 201 3.87 16.22 -2.49
C GLY A 201 4.89 15.75 -3.53
N LEU A 202 4.46 15.45 -4.76
CA LEU A 202 5.33 15.05 -5.87
C LEU A 202 6.36 16.14 -6.20
N ARG A 203 5.94 17.42 -6.26
CA ARG A 203 6.86 18.54 -6.49
C ARG A 203 7.91 18.66 -5.39
N LEU A 204 7.55 18.33 -4.15
CA LEU A 204 8.51 18.27 -3.05
C LEU A 204 9.47 17.10 -3.24
N GLN A 205 8.96 15.92 -3.60
CA GLN A 205 9.79 14.73 -3.86
C GLN A 205 10.84 14.97 -4.94
N ASP A 206 10.46 15.64 -6.03
CA ASP A 206 11.35 15.96 -7.15
C ASP A 206 12.51 16.90 -6.74
N ARG A 207 12.35 17.67 -5.65
CA ARG A 207 13.35 18.61 -5.11
C ARG A 207 14.17 18.05 -3.95
N LEU A 208 13.82 16.87 -3.43
CA LEU A 208 14.47 16.28 -2.27
C LEU A 208 15.72 15.48 -2.66
N GLU A 209 16.85 15.82 -2.04
CA GLU A 209 18.05 15.00 -2.10
C GLU A 209 17.81 13.59 -1.55
N GLN A 210 18.56 12.62 -2.08
CA GLN A 210 18.44 11.21 -1.75
C GLN A 210 18.50 10.92 -0.24
N ALA A 211 19.44 11.55 0.47
CA ALA A 211 19.63 11.37 1.90
C ALA A 211 18.43 11.91 2.71
N THR A 212 17.89 13.06 2.30
CA THR A 212 16.73 13.69 2.94
C THR A 212 15.45 12.89 2.68
N PHE A 213 15.27 12.38 1.46
CA PHE A 213 14.18 11.46 1.16
C PHE A 213 14.22 10.22 2.05
N ASN A 214 15.39 9.59 2.18
CA ASN A 214 15.57 8.41 3.04
C ASN A 214 15.25 8.74 4.52
N ARG A 215 15.69 9.91 5.01
CA ARG A 215 15.36 10.37 6.37
C ARG A 215 13.87 10.63 6.56
N LEU A 216 13.19 11.22 5.58
CA LEU A 216 11.75 11.46 5.63
C LEU A 216 10.95 10.16 5.60
N VAL A 217 11.34 9.20 4.76
CA VAL A 217 10.79 7.84 4.76
C VAL A 217 10.93 7.23 6.16
N LEU A 218 12.13 7.26 6.73
CA LEU A 218 12.41 6.70 8.06
C LEU A 218 11.66 7.44 9.17
N ALA A 219 11.59 8.77 9.14
CA ALA A 219 10.86 9.58 10.10
C ALA A 219 9.35 9.32 10.01
N PHE A 220 8.81 9.17 8.81
CA PHE A 220 7.42 8.80 8.60
C PHE A 220 7.12 7.40 9.12
N LEU A 221 7.95 6.41 8.77
CA LEU A 221 7.84 5.05 9.32
C LEU A 221 7.96 5.05 10.84
N GLY A 222 8.84 5.87 11.41
CA GLY A 222 9.02 6.05 12.85
C GLY A 222 7.83 6.70 13.53
N ALA A 223 7.29 7.79 12.98
CA ALA A 223 6.11 8.50 13.51
C ALA A 223 4.84 7.65 13.40
N LEU A 224 4.66 6.97 12.27
CA LEU A 224 3.60 5.97 12.09
C LEU A 224 3.76 4.85 13.12
N GLY A 225 4.98 4.36 13.33
CA GLY A 225 5.31 3.41 14.38
C GLY A 225 4.92 3.89 15.78
N LEU A 226 5.31 5.10 16.15
CA LEU A 226 5.07 5.70 17.47
C LEU A 226 3.58 5.95 17.74
N TRP A 227 2.85 6.49 16.76
CA TRP A 227 1.41 6.71 16.85
C TRP A 227 0.65 5.42 17.12
N LEU A 228 1.10 4.32 16.52
CA LEU A 228 0.51 3.01 16.69
C LEU A 228 0.80 2.38 18.07
N VAL A 229 2.00 2.59 18.61
CA VAL A 229 2.33 2.22 20.00
C VAL A 229 1.41 2.95 20.98
N VAL A 230 1.25 4.26 20.83
CA VAL A 230 0.40 5.08 21.71
C VAL A 230 -1.07 4.67 21.63
N ARG A 231 -1.55 4.33 20.44
CA ARG A 231 -2.93 3.89 20.23
C ARG A 231 -3.20 2.47 20.74
N ALA A 232 -2.20 1.60 20.80
CA ALA A 232 -2.33 0.25 21.35
C ALA A 232 -2.33 0.20 22.88
N LEU A 233 -1.80 1.25 23.53
CA LEU A 233 -1.74 1.38 24.99
C LEU A 233 -2.96 2.12 25.60
N ARG A 234 -3.94 2.51 24.78
CA ARG A 234 -5.21 3.13 25.18
C ARG A 234 -6.37 2.22 24.78
#